data_AF-A0A7X4XHT3-F1
#
_entry.id   AF-A0A7X4XHT3-F1
#
_cell.length_a   1.000
_cell.length_b   1.000
_cell.length_c   1.000
_cell.angle_alpha   90.00
_cell.angle_beta   90.00
_cell.angle_gamma   90.00
#
_symmetry.space_group_name_H-M   'P 1'
#
loop_
_entity.id
_entity.type
_entity.pdbx_description
1 polymer ?
#
loop_
_entity_poly.entity_id
_entity_poly.type
_entity_poly.pdbx_seq_one_letter_code
_entity_poly.pdbx_strand_id
1 'polypeptide(L)'
;MWKDFITLSEDKKSVIARLSSDTHVNQELSTIGLTESLLRIGAGKFYLNDEAVNRFINSVKEGKKAAREGIVIAEKRNATVEVVVSEQDMLATMVVTGAYGGRGLYGSELVHALAKAYVLKGINKLALKKVLMVSNTLKPGEVFTQPVAQGKEAVQGQDAQFIPLVEDVTTRILAPQPIKGAQKVDMRNLGETVTIGENSPVMRRKPSTQGEPGYTVLGKVIPAKPGNEAALVAGKGTHISPDDPNLLLASQSGMPIIKNKTVDVESALCLNHVSVATGHVKFKGSVVISGDVEPGMIVRATGSITIGGFVESADVQAQGDIDIGKGIIGHTVFDDEPKTCIVKSGGSIRANYAQFSELQASENIELAVHSMSNSIRCGNDLIVLDKNEKQGTLSGGTAKVGGKVICLNLGVEGDAATT
;
A
#
# COMPACT_ATOMS: atom_id res chain seq x y z
N MET A 1 7.75 -78.39 2.49
CA MET A 1 7.34 -78.66 1.11
C MET A 1 8.22 -77.92 0.11
N TRP A 2 8.27 -76.58 0.09
CA TRP A 2 9.07 -75.84 -0.91
C TRP A 2 10.60 -76.03 -0.84
N LYS A 3 11.15 -76.59 0.23
CA LYS A 3 12.61 -76.78 0.42
C LYS A 3 13.24 -77.74 -0.60
N ASP A 4 12.48 -78.73 -1.06
CA ASP A 4 12.98 -79.76 -1.98
C ASP A 4 12.80 -79.36 -3.45
N PHE A 5 12.07 -78.26 -3.68
CA PHE A 5 11.70 -77.79 -5.02
C PHE A 5 12.38 -76.49 -5.41
N ILE A 6 13.02 -75.77 -4.49
CA ILE A 6 13.61 -74.47 -4.79
C ILE A 6 15.13 -74.54 -4.69
N THR A 7 15.81 -74.12 -5.76
CA THR A 7 17.26 -73.95 -5.80
C THR A 7 17.62 -72.54 -6.25
N LEU A 8 18.63 -71.95 -5.61
CA LEU A 8 19.23 -70.71 -6.07
C LEU A 8 20.00 -70.99 -7.37
N SER A 9 19.85 -70.13 -8.38
CA SER A 9 20.63 -70.17 -9.62
C SER A 9 22.14 -70.06 -9.33
N GLU A 10 22.97 -70.61 -10.22
CA GLU A 10 24.44 -70.61 -10.10
C GLU A 10 25.01 -69.19 -9.96
N ASP A 11 24.36 -68.19 -10.58
CA ASP A 11 24.72 -66.77 -10.52
C ASP A 11 24.22 -66.06 -9.25
N LYS A 12 23.47 -66.75 -8.40
CA LYS A 12 22.83 -66.23 -7.18
C LYS A 12 21.88 -65.04 -7.40
N LYS A 13 21.39 -64.83 -8.63
CA LYS A 13 20.50 -63.71 -8.98
C LYS A 13 19.05 -64.12 -9.09
N SER A 14 18.76 -65.39 -9.26
CA SER A 14 17.40 -65.91 -9.41
C SER A 14 17.19 -67.18 -8.60
N VAL A 15 15.93 -67.46 -8.31
CA VAL A 15 15.47 -68.63 -7.58
C VAL A 15 14.62 -69.46 -8.54
N ILE A 16 15.05 -70.69 -8.78
CA ILE A 16 14.44 -71.61 -9.73
C ILE A 16 13.69 -72.69 -8.94
N ALA A 17 12.40 -72.84 -9.23
CA ALA A 17 11.60 -73.94 -8.74
C ALA A 17 11.64 -75.11 -9.74
N ARG A 18 12.09 -76.29 -9.31
CA ARG A 18 12.21 -77.51 -10.13
C ARG A 18 11.76 -78.75 -9.37
N LEU A 19 11.13 -79.70 -10.06
CA LEU A 19 10.74 -81.00 -9.50
C LEU A 19 11.83 -82.05 -9.74
N SER A 20 12.41 -82.60 -8.66
CA SER A 20 13.38 -83.69 -8.74
C SER A 20 12.71 -85.02 -9.12
N SER A 21 13.42 -85.89 -9.84
CA SER A 21 12.88 -87.09 -10.51
C SER A 21 12.28 -88.16 -9.57
N ASP A 22 12.60 -88.16 -8.28
CA ASP A 22 12.20 -89.20 -7.31
C ASP A 22 11.12 -88.76 -6.30
N THR A 23 10.44 -87.63 -6.51
CA THR A 23 9.52 -87.08 -5.51
C THR A 23 8.05 -87.30 -5.88
N HIS A 24 7.35 -88.19 -5.17
CA HIS A 24 5.88 -88.29 -5.24
C HIS A 24 5.23 -87.15 -4.45
N VAL A 25 4.57 -86.23 -5.15
CA VAL A 25 3.82 -85.12 -4.55
C VAL A 25 2.46 -85.66 -4.06
N ASN A 26 2.38 -86.01 -2.77
CA ASN A 26 1.17 -86.59 -2.16
C ASN A 26 0.28 -85.56 -1.42
N GLN A 27 0.59 -84.26 -1.50
CA GLN A 27 -0.21 -83.18 -0.89
C GLN A 27 -0.28 -81.96 -1.83
N GLU A 28 -1.39 -81.23 -1.77
CA GLU A 28 -1.64 -80.01 -2.54
C GLU A 28 -0.53 -78.97 -2.31
N LEU A 29 0.36 -78.81 -3.30
CA LEU A 29 1.35 -77.75 -3.28
C LEU A 29 0.62 -76.40 -3.32
N SER A 30 0.79 -75.60 -2.26
CA SER A 30 0.20 -74.26 -2.12
C SER A 30 1.28 -73.21 -1.88
N THR A 31 0.92 -71.92 -1.94
CA THR A 31 1.84 -70.80 -1.66
C THR A 31 2.29 -70.73 -0.19
N ILE A 32 1.71 -71.55 0.69
CA ILE A 32 2.00 -71.61 2.12
C ILE A 32 3.42 -72.16 2.35
N GLY A 33 4.24 -71.41 3.09
CA GLY A 33 5.63 -71.80 3.41
C GLY A 33 6.67 -71.47 2.33
N LEU A 34 6.27 -70.80 1.24
CA LEU A 34 7.18 -70.31 0.19
C LEU A 34 8.13 -69.23 0.73
N THR A 35 7.61 -68.22 1.43
CA THR A 35 8.39 -67.12 2.01
C THR A 35 9.43 -67.62 3.02
N GLU A 36 9.08 -68.59 3.87
CA GLU A 36 10.01 -69.22 4.81
C GLU A 36 11.10 -70.02 4.10
N SER A 37 10.76 -70.67 2.98
CA SER A 37 11.72 -71.44 2.19
C SER A 37 12.66 -70.52 1.41
N LEU A 38 12.19 -69.37 0.93
CA LEU A 38 13.01 -68.32 0.32
C LEU A 38 13.97 -67.68 1.34
N LEU A 39 13.53 -67.47 2.59
CA LEU A 39 14.40 -67.00 3.68
C LEU A 39 15.55 -67.97 3.97
N ARG A 40 15.27 -69.29 3.97
CA ARG A 40 16.29 -70.32 4.26
C ARG A 40 17.40 -70.39 3.22
N ILE A 41 17.08 -70.14 1.95
CA ILE A 41 18.07 -70.11 0.86
C ILE A 41 18.74 -68.74 0.68
N GLY A 42 18.51 -67.79 1.60
CA GLY A 42 19.07 -66.43 1.55
C GLY A 42 18.40 -65.49 0.54
N ALA A 43 17.25 -65.89 -0.03
CA ALA A 43 16.49 -65.15 -1.04
C ALA A 43 15.25 -64.43 -0.49
N GLY A 44 15.12 -64.29 0.84
CA GLY A 44 13.93 -63.69 1.46
C GLY A 44 13.67 -62.20 1.12
N LYS A 45 14.59 -61.53 0.44
CA LYS A 45 14.46 -60.15 -0.06
C LYS A 45 14.22 -60.07 -1.57
N PHE A 46 14.15 -61.20 -2.28
CA PHE A 46 14.02 -61.23 -3.73
C PHE A 46 12.60 -60.86 -4.15
N TYR A 47 12.45 -60.36 -5.37
CA TYR A 47 11.15 -60.05 -5.93
C TYR A 47 10.47 -61.37 -6.29
N LEU A 48 9.34 -61.66 -5.67
CA LEU A 48 8.54 -62.84 -5.96
C LEU A 48 7.65 -62.56 -7.17
N ASN A 49 7.67 -63.44 -8.17
CA ASN A 49 6.76 -63.37 -9.30
C ASN A 49 5.59 -64.34 -9.05
N ASP A 50 4.48 -63.82 -8.53
CA ASP A 50 3.31 -64.63 -8.16
C ASP A 50 2.73 -65.40 -9.36
N GLU A 51 2.79 -64.85 -10.58
CA GLU A 51 2.38 -65.56 -11.78
C GLU A 51 3.30 -66.74 -12.12
N ALA A 52 4.60 -66.58 -11.91
CA ALA A 52 5.56 -67.67 -12.12
C ALA A 52 5.41 -68.77 -11.05
N VAL A 53 5.12 -68.39 -9.81
CA VAL A 53 4.81 -69.31 -8.71
C VAL A 53 3.55 -70.12 -9.03
N ASN A 54 2.48 -69.45 -9.48
CA ASN A 54 1.23 -70.10 -9.86
C ASN A 54 1.41 -71.01 -11.09
N ARG A 55 2.19 -70.58 -12.09
CA ARG A 55 2.58 -71.41 -13.23
C ARG A 55 3.33 -72.67 -12.81
N PHE A 56 4.23 -72.57 -11.83
CA PHE A 56 4.92 -73.74 -11.28
C PHE A 56 3.95 -74.67 -10.55
N ILE A 57 3.10 -74.16 -9.67
CA ILE A 57 2.10 -74.96 -8.94
C ILE A 57 1.18 -75.72 -9.91
N ASN A 58 0.66 -75.04 -10.95
CA ASN A 58 -0.21 -75.68 -11.95
C ASN A 58 0.55 -76.71 -12.80
N SER A 59 1.81 -76.44 -13.18
CA SER A 59 2.62 -77.38 -13.94
C SER A 59 2.96 -78.65 -13.16
N VAL A 60 3.12 -78.54 -11.83
CA VAL A 60 3.30 -79.68 -10.92
C VAL A 60 2.01 -80.49 -10.80
N LYS A 61 0.84 -79.84 -10.68
CA LYS A 61 -0.48 -80.51 -10.62
C LYS A 61 -0.83 -81.26 -11.90
N GLU A 62 -0.47 -80.72 -13.05
CA GLU A 62 -0.79 -81.28 -14.38
C GLU A 62 0.29 -82.26 -14.91
N GLY A 63 1.36 -82.51 -14.15
CA GLY A 63 2.43 -83.45 -14.55
C GLY A 63 3.24 -83.02 -15.79
N LYS A 64 3.30 -81.71 -16.08
CA LYS A 64 3.96 -81.17 -17.28
C LYS A 64 5.49 -81.19 -17.18
N LYS A 65 6.17 -81.43 -18.30
CA LYS A 65 7.65 -81.40 -18.40
C LYS A 65 8.28 -80.08 -17.94
N ALA A 66 7.57 -78.95 -18.11
CA ALA A 66 8.01 -77.62 -17.67
C ALA A 66 8.30 -77.51 -16.17
N ALA A 67 7.65 -78.31 -15.30
CA ALA A 67 7.96 -78.33 -13.87
C ALA A 67 9.33 -78.99 -13.56
N ARG A 68 9.84 -79.83 -14.49
CA ARG A 68 11.16 -80.48 -14.40
C ARG A 68 12.28 -79.64 -15.00
N GLU A 69 11.97 -78.81 -16.00
CA GLU A 69 12.92 -77.90 -16.65
C GLU A 69 13.32 -76.71 -15.76
N GLY A 70 12.44 -76.32 -14.82
CA GLY A 70 12.70 -75.30 -13.82
C GLY A 70 12.12 -73.94 -14.19
N ILE A 71 11.41 -73.30 -13.26
CA ILE A 71 10.75 -72.00 -13.46
C ILE A 71 11.36 -70.98 -12.49
N VAL A 72 11.77 -69.82 -13.00
CA VAL A 72 12.25 -68.72 -12.16
C VAL A 72 11.06 -68.12 -11.40
N ILE A 73 11.04 -68.32 -10.08
CA ILE A 73 9.95 -67.88 -9.21
C ILE A 73 10.28 -66.59 -8.45
N ALA A 74 11.56 -66.30 -8.24
CA ALA A 74 11.99 -65.05 -7.64
C ALA A 74 13.32 -64.55 -8.23
N GLU A 75 13.50 -63.24 -8.29
CA GLU A 75 14.70 -62.62 -8.86
C GLU A 75 15.20 -61.42 -8.05
N LYS A 76 16.50 -61.17 -8.16
CA LYS A 76 17.18 -60.03 -7.54
C LYS A 76 16.99 -58.79 -8.42
N ARG A 77 16.31 -57.78 -7.90
CA ARG A 77 16.13 -56.48 -8.58
C ARG A 77 16.86 -55.37 -7.84
N ASN A 78 17.54 -54.51 -8.59
CA ASN A 78 18.14 -53.30 -8.04
C ASN A 78 17.07 -52.27 -7.70
N ALA A 79 17.43 -51.28 -6.90
CA ALA A 79 16.57 -50.13 -6.68
C ALA A 79 16.32 -49.42 -8.01
N THR A 80 15.10 -48.95 -8.22
CA THR A 80 14.70 -48.20 -9.41
C THR A 80 14.31 -46.78 -9.01
N VAL A 81 14.45 -45.84 -9.94
CA VAL A 81 14.05 -44.45 -9.75
C VAL A 81 13.28 -43.97 -10.96
N GLU A 82 12.17 -43.31 -10.69
CA GLU A 82 11.36 -42.61 -11.68
C GLU A 82 11.20 -41.16 -11.24
N VAL A 83 11.15 -40.24 -12.20
CA VAL A 83 10.92 -38.82 -11.93
C VAL A 83 9.52 -38.50 -12.42
N VAL A 84 8.69 -38.06 -11.48
CA VAL A 84 7.33 -37.57 -11.76
C VAL A 84 7.38 -36.05 -11.68
N VAL A 85 6.99 -35.40 -12.77
CA VAL A 85 6.83 -33.94 -12.82
C VAL A 85 5.37 -33.62 -12.53
N SER A 86 5.14 -32.78 -11.53
CA SER A 86 3.82 -32.37 -11.06
C SER A 86 3.72 -30.84 -10.99
N GLU A 87 2.53 -30.34 -10.65
CA GLU A 87 2.29 -28.90 -10.45
C GLU A 87 2.62 -28.07 -11.71
N GLN A 88 2.11 -28.48 -12.88
CA GLN A 88 2.31 -27.75 -14.15
C GLN A 88 3.80 -27.49 -14.47
N ASP A 89 4.63 -28.53 -14.38
CA ASP A 89 6.08 -28.45 -14.60
C ASP A 89 6.86 -27.69 -13.51
N MET A 90 6.27 -27.37 -12.35
CA MET A 90 6.95 -26.63 -11.28
C MET A 90 7.68 -27.51 -10.26
N LEU A 91 7.34 -28.79 -10.16
CA LEU A 91 7.96 -29.67 -9.17
C LEU A 91 8.37 -30.99 -9.84
N ALA A 92 9.63 -31.39 -9.67
CA ALA A 92 10.11 -32.72 -10.05
C ALA A 92 10.36 -33.55 -8.79
N THR A 93 9.65 -34.66 -8.68
CA THR A 93 9.74 -35.58 -7.54
C THR A 93 10.33 -36.90 -8.01
N MET A 94 11.37 -37.37 -7.31
CA MET A 94 11.89 -38.72 -7.50
C MET A 94 11.10 -39.71 -6.66
N VAL A 95 10.62 -40.76 -7.32
CA VAL A 95 9.99 -41.93 -6.72
C VAL A 95 11.01 -43.06 -6.79
N VAL A 96 11.49 -43.51 -5.64
CA VAL A 96 12.50 -44.54 -5.50
C VAL A 96 11.87 -45.79 -4.93
N THR A 97 12.07 -46.92 -5.61
CA THR A 97 11.63 -48.22 -5.11
C THR A 97 12.84 -48.98 -4.57
N GLY A 98 12.74 -49.45 -3.33
CA GLY A 98 13.80 -50.20 -2.65
C GLY A 98 14.18 -51.49 -3.38
N ALA A 99 15.47 -51.84 -3.33
CA ALA A 99 16.01 -52.99 -4.03
C ALA A 99 15.48 -54.33 -3.46
N TYR A 100 15.13 -55.25 -4.33
CA TYR A 100 14.77 -56.62 -3.96
C TYR A 100 16.02 -57.50 -3.95
N GLY A 101 16.80 -57.41 -2.86
CA GLY A 101 18.07 -58.12 -2.69
C GLY A 101 19.22 -57.60 -3.57
N GLY A 102 18.92 -56.61 -4.43
CA GLY A 102 19.79 -55.86 -5.32
C GLY A 102 20.72 -54.86 -4.62
N ARG A 103 21.33 -53.99 -5.43
CA ARG A 103 22.04 -52.78 -4.95
C ARG A 103 21.11 -51.56 -4.95
N GLY A 104 21.49 -50.53 -4.19
CA GLY A 104 20.90 -49.19 -4.29
C GLY A 104 21.31 -48.45 -5.57
N LEU A 105 20.88 -47.19 -5.67
CA LEU A 105 21.05 -46.35 -6.86
C LEU A 105 22.46 -45.75 -6.95
N TYR A 106 22.95 -45.55 -8.17
CA TYR A 106 24.14 -44.75 -8.46
C TYR A 106 23.79 -43.31 -8.86
N GLY A 107 24.74 -42.39 -8.67
CA GLY A 107 24.57 -41.00 -9.09
C GLY A 107 24.30 -40.84 -10.59
N SER A 108 24.90 -41.69 -11.43
CA SER A 108 24.64 -41.71 -12.88
C SER A 108 23.19 -42.07 -13.22
N GLU A 109 22.56 -42.98 -12.45
CA GLU A 109 21.17 -43.39 -12.65
C GLU A 109 20.20 -42.25 -12.29
N LEU A 110 20.51 -41.46 -11.26
CA LEU A 110 19.73 -40.26 -10.93
C LEU A 110 19.83 -39.18 -12.01
N VAL A 111 21.03 -38.93 -12.52
CA VAL A 111 21.25 -37.96 -13.59
C VAL A 111 20.54 -38.41 -14.87
N HIS A 112 20.60 -39.71 -15.20
CA HIS A 112 19.88 -40.27 -16.34
C HIS A 112 18.37 -40.16 -16.18
N ALA A 113 17.84 -40.40 -14.97
CA ALA A 113 16.41 -40.25 -14.69
C ALA A 113 15.93 -38.80 -14.80
N LEU A 114 16.72 -37.83 -14.31
CA LEU A 114 16.45 -36.40 -14.49
C LEU A 114 16.48 -35.98 -15.96
N ALA A 115 17.48 -36.45 -16.70
CA ALA A 115 17.62 -36.18 -18.13
C ALA A 115 16.46 -36.77 -18.94
N LYS A 116 16.04 -38.01 -18.62
CA LYS A 116 14.88 -38.67 -19.24
C LYS A 116 13.57 -37.92 -18.99
N ALA A 117 13.44 -37.29 -17.83
CA ALA A 117 12.30 -36.44 -17.48
C ALA A 117 12.47 -34.97 -17.88
N TYR A 118 13.51 -34.62 -18.65
CA TYR A 118 13.79 -33.27 -19.13
C TYR A 118 13.91 -32.19 -18.03
N VAL A 119 14.35 -32.57 -16.83
CA VAL A 119 14.56 -31.62 -15.73
C VAL A 119 15.87 -30.86 -15.95
N LEU A 120 15.78 -29.57 -16.27
CA LEU A 120 16.92 -28.72 -16.64
C LEU A 120 17.30 -27.71 -15.54
N LYS A 121 16.32 -27.21 -14.78
CA LYS A 121 16.51 -26.14 -13.79
C LYS A 121 15.93 -26.49 -12.43
N GLY A 122 16.42 -25.81 -11.39
CA GLY A 122 15.88 -25.94 -10.04
C GLY A 122 16.33 -27.16 -9.24
N ILE A 123 17.33 -27.91 -9.71
CA ILE A 123 17.80 -29.16 -9.09
C ILE A 123 18.48 -28.88 -7.74
N ASN A 124 17.95 -29.49 -6.68
CA ASN A 124 18.50 -29.41 -5.34
C ASN A 124 19.50 -30.55 -5.08
N LYS A 125 20.80 -30.19 -5.01
CA LYS A 125 21.90 -31.14 -4.78
C LYS A 125 21.80 -31.90 -3.45
N LEU A 126 21.25 -31.28 -2.41
CA LEU A 126 21.09 -31.92 -1.10
C LEU A 126 19.98 -32.98 -1.13
N ALA A 127 18.87 -32.70 -1.84
CA ALA A 127 17.80 -33.66 -2.04
C ALA A 127 18.28 -34.91 -2.81
N LEU A 128 19.11 -34.74 -3.83
CA LEU A 128 19.71 -35.87 -4.56
C LEU A 128 20.63 -36.74 -3.68
N LYS A 129 21.45 -36.11 -2.82
CA LYS A 129 22.27 -36.85 -1.85
C LYS A 129 21.41 -37.67 -0.89
N LYS A 130 20.31 -37.09 -0.41
CA LYS A 130 19.35 -37.78 0.46
C LYS A 130 18.72 -38.98 -0.24
N VAL A 131 18.32 -38.83 -1.50
CA VAL A 131 17.80 -39.93 -2.34
C VAL A 131 18.82 -41.07 -2.47
N LEU A 132 20.09 -40.76 -2.76
CA LEU A 132 21.15 -41.79 -2.83
C LEU A 132 21.32 -42.54 -1.52
N MET A 133 21.38 -41.81 -0.39
CA MET A 133 21.58 -42.41 0.92
C MET A 133 20.42 -43.33 1.29
N VAL A 134 19.19 -42.84 1.12
CA VAL A 134 17.97 -43.60 1.44
C VAL A 134 17.83 -44.82 0.53
N SER A 135 18.20 -44.73 -0.75
CA SER A 135 18.10 -45.87 -1.68
C SER A 135 18.86 -47.13 -1.24
N ASN A 136 19.92 -46.98 -0.43
CA ASN A 136 20.69 -48.10 0.11
C ASN A 136 20.09 -48.70 1.40
N THR A 137 19.19 -47.99 2.06
CA THR A 137 18.60 -48.39 3.34
C THR A 137 17.13 -48.81 3.26
N LEU A 138 16.47 -48.60 2.11
CA LEU A 138 15.07 -48.96 1.90
C LEU A 138 14.85 -50.47 2.00
N LYS A 139 13.69 -50.85 2.55
CA LYS A 139 13.24 -52.24 2.54
C LYS A 139 12.83 -52.64 1.11
N PRO A 140 12.87 -53.94 0.77
CA PRO A 140 12.43 -54.42 -0.54
C PRO A 140 11.01 -53.95 -0.85
N GLY A 141 10.82 -53.27 -1.99
CA GLY A 141 9.52 -52.75 -2.42
C GLY A 141 9.02 -51.50 -1.71
N GLU A 142 9.74 -50.98 -0.72
CA GLU A 142 9.38 -49.72 -0.06
C GLU A 142 9.56 -48.56 -1.04
N VAL A 143 8.56 -47.67 -1.11
CA VAL A 143 8.56 -46.51 -1.99
C VAL A 143 8.90 -45.27 -1.19
N PHE A 144 9.93 -44.54 -1.64
CA PHE A 144 10.33 -43.27 -1.07
C PHE A 144 10.19 -42.17 -2.10
N THR A 145 9.51 -41.08 -1.74
CA THR A 145 9.32 -39.92 -2.61
C THR A 145 10.05 -38.71 -2.05
N GLN A 146 10.74 -37.97 -2.93
CA GLN A 146 11.45 -36.75 -2.54
C GLN A 146 11.42 -35.72 -3.68
N PRO A 147 10.97 -34.49 -3.43
CA PRO A 147 11.14 -33.40 -4.39
C PRO A 147 12.63 -33.10 -4.56
N VAL A 148 13.08 -33.11 -5.81
CA VAL A 148 14.49 -32.94 -6.19
C VAL A 148 14.73 -31.74 -7.09
N ALA A 149 13.70 -31.19 -7.73
CA ALA A 149 13.79 -29.91 -8.42
C ALA A 149 12.53 -29.08 -8.22
N GLN A 150 12.69 -27.76 -8.15
CA GLN A 150 11.60 -26.81 -8.04
C GLN A 150 11.81 -25.62 -8.99
N GLY A 151 10.76 -25.25 -9.72
CA GLY A 151 10.71 -24.05 -10.54
C GLY A 151 10.69 -22.78 -9.69
N LYS A 152 10.97 -21.63 -10.33
CA LYS A 152 10.81 -20.31 -9.72
C LYS A 152 9.58 -19.66 -10.33
N GLU A 153 8.62 -19.27 -9.50
CA GLU A 153 7.45 -18.51 -9.95
C GLU A 153 7.84 -17.13 -10.50
N ALA A 154 7.05 -16.61 -11.43
CA ALA A 154 7.23 -15.25 -11.95
C ALA A 154 6.80 -14.22 -10.89
N VAL A 155 7.63 -13.19 -10.69
CA VAL A 155 7.30 -12.05 -9.82
C VAL A 155 6.64 -11.00 -10.70
N GLN A 156 5.36 -10.70 -10.42
CA GLN A 156 4.63 -9.69 -11.19
C GLN A 156 5.21 -8.29 -10.94
N GLY A 157 5.15 -7.46 -11.97
CA GLY A 157 5.45 -6.04 -11.86
C GLY A 157 4.47 -5.32 -10.94
N GLN A 158 4.94 -4.25 -10.31
CA GLN A 158 4.12 -3.36 -9.49
C GLN A 158 3.71 -2.15 -10.30
N ASP A 159 2.45 -1.76 -10.20
CA ASP A 159 1.90 -0.57 -10.85
C ASP A 159 2.56 0.70 -10.33
N ALA A 160 2.56 1.76 -11.15
CA ALA A 160 3.05 3.06 -10.73
C ALA A 160 2.21 3.59 -9.55
N GLN A 161 2.87 3.99 -8.47
CA GLN A 161 2.22 4.50 -7.26
C GLN A 161 2.44 6.00 -7.11
N PHE A 162 1.43 6.71 -6.60
CA PHE A 162 1.49 8.13 -6.29
C PHE A 162 1.40 8.31 -4.78
N ILE A 163 2.49 8.75 -4.17
CA ILE A 163 2.61 8.88 -2.72
C ILE A 163 2.50 10.36 -2.37
N PRO A 164 1.44 10.80 -1.69
CA PRO A 164 1.36 12.17 -1.19
C PRO A 164 2.43 12.40 -0.12
N LEU A 165 3.09 13.56 -0.18
CA LEU A 165 4.11 13.99 0.80
C LEU A 165 3.56 15.02 1.78
N VAL A 166 2.29 15.37 1.66
CA VAL A 166 1.56 16.37 2.45
C VAL A 166 0.40 15.70 3.19
N GLU A 167 0.03 16.26 4.33
CA GLU A 167 -1.10 15.76 5.12
C GLU A 167 -2.43 16.03 4.43
N ASP A 168 -3.33 15.06 4.48
CA ASP A 168 -4.68 15.21 3.95
C ASP A 168 -5.55 16.00 4.93
N VAL A 169 -5.87 17.24 4.54
CA VAL A 169 -6.66 18.16 5.35
C VAL A 169 -8.10 17.67 5.57
N THR A 170 -8.61 16.78 4.73
CA THR A 170 -9.95 16.19 4.88
C THR A 170 -10.02 15.11 5.96
N THR A 171 -8.88 14.50 6.28
CA THR A 171 -8.78 13.45 7.32
C THR A 171 -8.47 14.01 8.71
N ARG A 172 -8.24 15.33 8.81
CA ARG A 172 -7.86 15.96 10.06
C ARG A 172 -9.08 16.07 10.99
N ILE A 173 -9.01 15.36 12.10
CA ILE A 173 -9.91 15.55 13.24
C ILE A 173 -9.54 16.90 13.87
N LEU A 174 -10.43 17.90 13.74
CA LEU A 174 -10.31 19.20 14.41
C LEU A 174 -10.32 18.95 15.93
N ALA A 175 -9.18 19.16 16.59
CA ALA A 175 -9.02 18.95 18.02
C ALA A 175 -8.54 20.26 18.69
N PRO A 176 -9.11 20.66 19.83
CA PRO A 176 -8.69 21.85 20.56
C PRO A 176 -7.20 21.78 20.95
N GLN A 177 -6.46 22.86 20.72
CA GLN A 177 -5.03 22.95 21.06
C GLN A 177 -4.83 23.45 22.51
N PRO A 178 -3.91 22.85 23.30
CA PRO A 178 -3.57 23.36 24.62
C PRO A 178 -2.84 24.71 24.53
N ILE A 179 -3.20 25.65 25.41
CA ILE A 179 -2.51 26.94 25.52
C ILE A 179 -1.16 26.71 26.21
N LYS A 180 -0.05 27.16 25.60
CA LYS A 180 1.28 27.11 26.24
C LYS A 180 1.27 27.88 27.56
N GLY A 181 1.42 27.18 28.68
CA GLY A 181 1.58 27.77 30.01
C GLY A 181 0.29 27.97 30.83
N ALA A 182 -0.88 27.53 30.34
CA ALA A 182 -2.13 27.61 31.09
C ALA A 182 -2.85 26.25 31.12
N GLN A 183 -3.52 25.95 32.24
CA GLN A 183 -4.34 24.74 32.43
C GLN A 183 -5.67 24.78 31.63
N LYS A 184 -5.91 25.86 30.88
CA LYS A 184 -7.13 26.13 30.11
C LYS A 184 -6.85 25.84 28.63
N VAL A 185 -7.65 24.97 28.04
CA VAL A 185 -7.63 24.66 26.60
C VAL A 185 -8.48 25.71 25.88
N ASP A 186 -7.96 26.30 24.81
CA ASP A 186 -8.75 27.22 23.99
C ASP A 186 -9.65 26.39 23.06
N MET A 187 -10.91 26.24 23.45
CA MET A 187 -11.92 25.48 22.71
C MET A 187 -12.21 26.06 21.31
N ARG A 188 -11.70 27.26 20.99
CA ARG A 188 -11.90 27.96 19.70
C ARG A 188 -10.69 27.86 18.77
N ASN A 189 -9.57 27.31 19.24
CA ASN A 189 -8.37 27.13 18.44
C ASN A 189 -8.22 25.67 18.02
N LEU A 190 -8.75 25.35 16.83
CA LEU A 190 -8.79 24.00 16.26
C LEU A 190 -7.48 23.61 15.52
N GLY A 191 -6.44 24.44 15.64
CA GLY A 191 -5.14 24.28 15.01
C GLY A 191 -5.00 24.98 13.66
N GLU A 192 -3.76 25.17 13.22
CA GLU A 192 -3.45 25.89 11.96
C GLU A 192 -3.84 25.05 10.73
N THR A 193 -4.42 25.72 9.73
CA THR A 193 -4.70 25.11 8.42
C THR A 193 -3.40 24.64 7.79
N VAL A 194 -3.35 23.37 7.36
CA VAL A 194 -2.17 22.81 6.68
C VAL A 194 -1.95 23.61 5.40
N THR A 195 -0.89 24.42 5.40
CA THR A 195 -0.47 25.22 4.27
C THR A 195 0.95 24.85 3.92
N ILE A 196 1.23 24.79 2.64
CA ILE A 196 2.57 24.54 2.10
C ILE A 196 3.11 25.81 1.45
N GLY A 197 4.42 25.94 1.44
CA GLY A 197 5.10 27.03 0.74
C GLY A 197 5.32 26.70 -0.73
N GLU A 198 5.61 27.74 -1.52
CA GLU A 198 6.12 27.58 -2.87
C GLU A 198 7.36 26.65 -2.89
N ASN A 199 7.47 25.84 -3.94
CA ASN A 199 8.50 24.81 -4.15
C ASN A 199 8.52 23.68 -3.10
N SER A 200 7.51 23.58 -2.23
CA SER A 200 7.40 22.43 -1.32
C SER A 200 7.07 21.15 -2.09
N PRO A 201 7.66 20.00 -1.75
CA PRO A 201 7.34 18.72 -2.37
C PRO A 201 5.96 18.23 -1.89
N VAL A 202 5.06 17.95 -2.84
CA VAL A 202 3.66 17.60 -2.55
C VAL A 202 3.32 16.14 -2.84
N MET A 203 3.96 15.53 -3.83
CA MET A 203 3.70 14.15 -4.22
C MET A 203 4.91 13.54 -4.91
N ARG A 204 5.12 12.24 -4.70
CA ARG A 204 6.16 11.47 -5.39
C ARG A 204 5.57 10.28 -6.13
N ARG A 205 5.94 10.14 -7.40
CA ARG A 205 5.66 8.94 -8.20
C ARG A 205 6.72 7.87 -7.91
N LYS A 206 6.28 6.63 -7.65
CA LYS A 206 7.13 5.45 -7.79
C LYS A 206 6.85 4.82 -9.16
N PRO A 207 7.85 4.74 -10.05
CA PRO A 207 7.69 4.09 -11.36
C PRO A 207 7.21 2.64 -11.25
N SER A 208 6.52 2.15 -12.29
CA SER A 208 6.14 0.75 -12.36
C SER A 208 7.37 -0.14 -12.56
N THR A 209 7.26 -1.41 -12.16
CA THR A 209 8.31 -2.42 -12.38
C THR A 209 7.87 -3.42 -13.45
N GLN A 210 8.84 -3.97 -14.20
CA GLN A 210 8.57 -4.94 -15.28
C GLN A 210 8.26 -6.36 -14.76
N GLY A 211 8.50 -6.61 -13.47
CA GLY A 211 8.48 -7.94 -12.88
C GLY A 211 9.72 -8.78 -13.23
N GLU A 212 9.86 -9.94 -12.62
CA GLU A 212 10.93 -10.90 -12.92
C GLU A 212 10.33 -12.18 -13.52
N PRO A 213 10.81 -12.63 -14.70
CA PRO A 213 10.36 -13.88 -15.27
C PRO A 213 10.74 -15.07 -14.39
N GLY A 214 9.80 -16.00 -14.24
CA GLY A 214 10.01 -17.28 -13.59
C GLY A 214 10.52 -18.34 -14.56
N TYR A 215 10.71 -19.56 -14.07
CA TYR A 215 11.00 -20.73 -14.89
C TYR A 215 10.47 -22.02 -14.26
N THR A 216 10.01 -22.93 -15.11
CA THR A 216 9.62 -24.29 -14.70
C THR A 216 10.85 -25.20 -14.53
N VAL A 217 10.70 -26.38 -13.93
CA VAL A 217 11.80 -27.36 -13.81
C VAL A 217 12.29 -27.86 -15.17
N LEU A 218 11.43 -27.81 -16.20
CA LEU A 218 11.75 -28.14 -17.59
C LEU A 218 12.45 -27.00 -18.33
N GLY A 219 12.67 -25.84 -17.68
CA GLY A 219 13.35 -24.70 -18.26
C GLY A 219 12.47 -23.78 -19.12
N LYS A 220 11.14 -23.99 -19.16
CA LYS A 220 10.21 -23.06 -19.82
C LYS A 220 10.16 -21.77 -19.01
N VAL A 221 10.21 -20.62 -19.69
CA VAL A 221 10.13 -19.30 -19.04
C VAL A 221 8.67 -18.98 -18.72
N ILE A 222 8.41 -18.53 -17.49
CA ILE A 222 7.10 -18.03 -17.07
C ILE A 222 7.16 -16.50 -17.18
N PRO A 223 6.46 -15.87 -18.13
CA PRO A 223 6.51 -14.43 -18.30
C PRO A 223 5.88 -13.71 -17.10
N ALA A 224 6.53 -12.67 -16.60
CA ALA A 224 5.92 -11.74 -15.66
C ALA A 224 5.07 -10.72 -16.42
N LYS A 225 3.94 -10.30 -15.84
CA LYS A 225 3.19 -9.15 -16.33
C LYS A 225 3.86 -7.88 -15.80
N PRO A 226 4.18 -6.91 -16.68
CA PRO A 226 4.69 -5.63 -16.24
C PRO A 226 3.58 -4.85 -15.51
N GLY A 227 3.97 -4.05 -14.52
CA GLY A 227 3.06 -3.14 -13.85
C GLY A 227 2.60 -2.01 -14.78
N ASN A 228 1.40 -1.52 -14.54
CA ASN A 228 0.82 -0.44 -15.33
C ASN A 228 1.61 0.86 -15.14
N GLU A 229 2.07 1.42 -16.25
CA GLU A 229 2.73 2.71 -16.23
C GLU A 229 1.70 3.85 -16.15
N ALA A 230 1.95 4.82 -15.28
CA ALA A 230 1.20 6.05 -15.22
C ALA A 230 2.17 7.22 -15.10
N ALA A 231 1.97 8.26 -15.91
CA ALA A 231 2.74 9.49 -15.83
C ALA A 231 2.26 10.34 -14.64
N LEU A 232 3.20 11.07 -14.03
CA LEU A 232 2.87 12.13 -13.09
C LEU A 232 2.36 13.34 -13.87
N VAL A 233 1.22 13.87 -13.45
CA VAL A 233 0.60 15.05 -14.08
C VAL A 233 0.62 16.19 -13.08
N ALA A 234 0.95 17.39 -13.54
CA ALA A 234 0.87 18.59 -12.71
C ALA A 234 -0.59 19.03 -12.55
N GLY A 235 -1.00 19.24 -11.30
CA GLY A 235 -2.26 19.84 -10.92
C GLY A 235 -2.21 21.37 -10.89
N LYS A 236 -3.34 22.01 -10.59
CA LYS A 236 -3.40 23.47 -10.44
C LYS A 236 -2.50 23.91 -9.28
N GLY A 237 -1.68 24.94 -9.49
CA GLY A 237 -0.76 25.40 -8.43
C GLY A 237 0.40 24.45 -8.13
N THR A 238 0.70 23.50 -9.02
CA THR A 238 1.86 22.60 -8.91
C THR A 238 2.61 22.50 -10.23
N HIS A 239 3.86 22.04 -10.17
CA HIS A 239 4.70 21.74 -11.32
C HIS A 239 5.57 20.51 -11.04
N ILE A 240 5.98 19.81 -12.09
CA ILE A 240 6.94 18.70 -11.96
C ILE A 240 8.33 19.29 -11.75
N SER A 241 9.09 18.72 -10.81
CA SER A 241 10.47 19.17 -10.55
C SER A 241 11.32 19.10 -11.82
N PRO A 242 12.10 20.15 -12.13
CA PRO A 242 13.02 20.13 -13.26
C PRO A 242 14.14 19.09 -13.09
N ASP A 243 14.47 18.72 -11.84
CA ASP A 243 15.56 17.80 -11.51
C ASP A 243 15.11 16.34 -11.33
N ASP A 244 13.83 16.11 -10.98
CA ASP A 244 13.26 14.76 -10.79
C ASP A 244 11.86 14.66 -11.44
N PRO A 245 11.69 13.93 -12.56
CA PRO A 245 10.40 13.78 -13.23
C PRO A 245 9.35 13.01 -12.41
N ASN A 246 9.75 12.44 -11.26
CA ASN A 246 8.86 11.74 -10.34
C ASN A 246 8.46 12.58 -9.14
N LEU A 247 8.87 13.84 -9.05
CA LEU A 247 8.57 14.71 -7.93
C LEU A 247 7.65 15.85 -8.37
N LEU A 248 6.53 16.01 -7.67
CA LEU A 248 5.62 17.13 -7.84
C LEU A 248 5.90 18.18 -6.76
N LEU A 249 6.08 19.42 -7.17
CA LEU A 249 6.35 20.57 -6.32
C LEU A 249 5.19 21.57 -6.40
N ALA A 250 4.95 22.31 -5.31
CA ALA A 250 4.03 23.43 -5.32
C ALA A 250 4.60 24.59 -6.15
N SER A 251 3.82 25.17 -7.05
CA SER A 251 4.21 26.40 -7.78
C SER A 251 3.81 27.68 -7.03
N GLN A 252 3.04 27.55 -5.94
CA GLN A 252 2.57 28.66 -5.12
C GLN A 252 2.33 28.19 -3.69
N SER A 253 2.27 29.13 -2.74
CA SER A 253 1.89 28.82 -1.36
C SER A 253 0.37 28.65 -1.24
N GLY A 254 -0.09 27.69 -0.46
CA GLY A 254 -1.52 27.44 -0.33
C GLY A 254 -1.91 26.13 0.34
N MET A 255 -3.18 25.75 0.18
CA MET A 255 -3.77 24.53 0.72
C MET A 255 -3.63 23.38 -0.27
N PRO A 256 -3.01 22.24 0.11
CA PRO A 256 -2.92 21.08 -0.77
C PRO A 256 -4.24 20.30 -0.83
N ILE A 257 -4.70 20.00 -2.04
CA ILE A 257 -5.85 19.15 -2.33
C ILE A 257 -5.34 17.90 -3.04
N ILE A 258 -5.34 16.77 -2.31
CA ILE A 258 -4.83 15.50 -2.82
C ILE A 258 -5.86 14.87 -3.76
N LYS A 259 -5.42 14.51 -4.97
CA LYS A 259 -6.20 13.74 -5.96
C LYS A 259 -5.48 12.42 -6.26
N ASN A 260 -6.16 11.50 -6.93
CA ASN A 260 -5.64 10.14 -7.18
C ASN A 260 -4.26 10.09 -7.88
N LYS A 261 -3.92 11.06 -8.74
CA LYS A 261 -2.67 11.08 -9.54
C LYS A 261 -1.93 12.42 -9.51
N THR A 262 -2.39 13.36 -8.69
CA THR A 262 -1.83 14.72 -8.61
C THR A 262 -2.23 15.38 -7.28
N VAL A 263 -1.63 16.52 -6.98
CA VAL A 263 -2.05 17.43 -5.92
C VAL A 263 -2.34 18.78 -6.57
N ASP A 264 -3.41 19.45 -6.16
CA ASP A 264 -3.64 20.86 -6.48
C ASP A 264 -3.28 21.72 -5.27
N VAL A 265 -2.87 22.97 -5.48
CA VAL A 265 -2.55 23.92 -4.41
C VAL A 265 -3.36 25.20 -4.62
N GLU A 266 -4.31 25.45 -3.73
CA GLU A 266 -5.15 26.64 -3.78
C GLU A 266 -4.56 27.75 -2.89
N SER A 267 -4.34 28.92 -3.47
CA SER A 267 -3.78 30.11 -2.79
C SER A 267 -4.80 30.90 -1.97
N ALA A 268 -6.08 30.56 -2.10
CA ALA A 268 -7.18 31.19 -1.38
C ALA A 268 -7.95 30.15 -0.55
N LEU A 269 -8.23 30.46 0.71
CA LEU A 269 -9.08 29.65 1.58
C LEU A 269 -10.52 30.17 1.50
N CYS A 270 -11.44 29.37 0.96
CA CYS A 270 -12.85 29.71 0.86
C CYS A 270 -13.66 29.11 2.02
N LEU A 271 -14.34 29.96 2.79
CA LEU A 271 -15.21 29.58 3.91
C LEU A 271 -16.61 30.17 3.71
N ASN A 272 -17.62 29.50 4.26
CA ASN A 272 -18.99 30.01 4.23
C ASN A 272 -19.24 31.03 5.34
N HIS A 273 -18.78 30.76 6.56
CA HIS A 273 -18.89 31.63 7.72
C HIS A 273 -17.72 31.31 8.66
N VAL A 274 -17.35 32.25 9.52
CA VAL A 274 -16.38 32.01 10.59
C VAL A 274 -17.11 32.11 11.92
N SER A 275 -17.30 30.96 12.57
CA SER A 275 -18.05 30.79 13.80
C SER A 275 -17.23 30.04 14.85
N VAL A 276 -17.82 29.85 16.03
CA VAL A 276 -17.25 28.95 17.06
C VAL A 276 -17.01 27.53 16.51
N ALA A 277 -17.82 27.08 15.53
CA ALA A 277 -17.67 25.76 14.93
C ALA A 277 -16.46 25.66 13.98
N THR A 278 -16.13 26.74 13.26
CA THR A 278 -14.93 26.79 12.42
C THR A 278 -13.66 27.15 13.19
N GLY A 279 -13.82 27.84 14.31
CA GLY A 279 -12.72 28.35 15.11
C GLY A 279 -11.98 29.50 14.44
N HIS A 280 -10.84 29.88 15.03
CA HIS A 280 -9.97 30.92 14.49
C HIS A 280 -9.30 30.50 13.18
N VAL A 281 -9.21 31.44 12.24
CA VAL A 281 -8.64 31.21 10.92
C VAL A 281 -7.29 31.91 10.84
N LYS A 282 -6.22 31.14 10.58
CA LYS A 282 -4.88 31.66 10.28
C LYS A 282 -4.39 31.00 9.00
N PHE A 283 -4.22 31.78 7.94
CA PHE A 283 -3.92 31.24 6.61
C PHE A 283 -2.78 32.00 5.91
N LYS A 284 -1.88 31.24 5.28
CA LYS A 284 -0.80 31.77 4.45
C LYS A 284 -1.25 31.89 3.00
N GLY A 285 -1.95 32.97 2.70
CA GLY A 285 -2.58 33.23 1.42
C GLY A 285 -3.77 34.17 1.59
N SER A 286 -4.66 34.22 0.61
CA SER A 286 -5.89 35.00 0.70
C SER A 286 -7.01 34.22 1.37
N VAL A 287 -7.96 34.88 2.02
CA VAL A 287 -9.11 34.24 2.65
C VAL A 287 -10.39 34.85 2.08
N VAL A 288 -11.31 34.02 1.61
CA VAL A 288 -12.61 34.42 1.09
C VAL A 288 -13.70 33.81 1.96
N ILE A 289 -14.48 34.66 2.62
CA ILE A 289 -15.59 34.26 3.50
C ILE A 289 -16.87 34.74 2.83
N SER A 290 -17.74 33.82 2.40
CA SER A 290 -18.95 34.21 1.65
C SER A 290 -20.02 34.85 2.54
N GLY A 291 -20.03 34.51 3.83
CA GLY A 291 -20.97 34.98 4.84
C GLY A 291 -20.30 35.83 5.92
N ASP A 292 -20.76 35.68 7.16
CA ASP A 292 -20.41 36.56 8.27
C ASP A 292 -19.24 36.00 9.12
N VAL A 293 -18.57 36.91 9.85
CA VAL A 293 -17.58 36.59 10.89
C VAL A 293 -18.20 36.87 12.25
N GLU A 294 -18.40 35.83 13.04
CA GLU A 294 -19.08 35.90 14.35
C GLU A 294 -18.23 36.56 15.46
N PRO A 295 -18.89 37.06 16.52
CA PRO A 295 -18.23 37.65 17.68
C PRO A 295 -17.13 36.81 18.31
N GLY A 296 -15.98 37.45 18.54
CA GLY A 296 -14.82 36.87 19.21
C GLY A 296 -14.01 35.91 18.34
N MET A 297 -14.21 35.91 17.02
CA MET A 297 -13.38 35.17 16.07
C MET A 297 -12.14 35.98 15.65
N ILE A 298 -11.07 35.26 15.30
CA ILE A 298 -9.82 35.83 14.82
C ILE A 298 -9.57 35.29 13.42
N VAL A 299 -9.41 36.18 12.44
CA VAL A 299 -9.11 35.85 11.05
C VAL A 299 -7.82 36.57 10.66
N ARG A 300 -6.76 35.81 10.33
CA ARG A 300 -5.44 36.34 9.96
C ARG A 300 -4.97 35.76 8.64
N ALA A 301 -4.60 36.63 7.72
CA ALA A 301 -4.11 36.26 6.39
C ALA A 301 -2.83 37.01 6.02
N THR A 302 -1.91 36.33 5.33
CA THR A 302 -0.76 37.00 4.69
C THR A 302 -1.11 37.60 3.32
N GLY A 303 -2.22 37.17 2.72
CA GLY A 303 -2.78 37.76 1.50
C GLY A 303 -3.86 38.78 1.83
N SER A 304 -4.86 38.86 0.94
CA SER A 304 -6.05 39.70 1.11
C SER A 304 -7.18 38.93 1.78
N ILE A 305 -8.09 39.62 2.46
CA ILE A 305 -9.29 39.03 3.06
C ILE A 305 -10.53 39.61 2.39
N THR A 306 -11.41 38.76 1.87
CA THR A 306 -12.71 39.17 1.32
C THR A 306 -13.82 38.53 2.14
N ILE A 307 -14.74 39.34 2.66
CA ILE A 307 -15.87 38.90 3.48
C ILE A 307 -17.16 39.39 2.82
N GLY A 308 -18.04 38.50 2.39
CA GLY A 308 -19.32 38.86 1.75
C GLY A 308 -20.38 39.35 2.74
N GLY A 309 -20.22 39.04 4.02
CA GLY A 309 -21.15 39.36 5.09
C GLY A 309 -20.71 40.49 6.02
N PHE A 310 -21.17 40.42 7.27
CA PHE A 310 -20.81 41.31 8.37
C PHE A 310 -19.58 40.81 9.14
N VAL A 311 -18.87 41.75 9.76
CA VAL A 311 -17.84 41.46 10.76
C VAL A 311 -18.34 41.99 12.10
N GLU A 312 -18.66 41.08 13.02
CA GLU A 312 -19.22 41.43 14.33
C GLU A 312 -18.21 41.17 15.43
N SER A 313 -17.77 42.20 16.16
CA SER A 313 -16.86 42.08 17.32
C SER A 313 -15.72 41.05 17.15
N ALA A 314 -15.04 41.10 16.01
CA ALA A 314 -14.00 40.14 15.62
C ALA A 314 -12.66 40.83 15.34
N ASP A 315 -11.58 40.05 15.31
CA ASP A 315 -10.22 40.51 14.99
C ASP A 315 -9.83 40.02 13.60
N VAL A 316 -9.92 40.88 12.59
CA VAL A 316 -9.62 40.58 11.20
C VAL A 316 -8.35 41.31 10.78
N GLN A 317 -7.29 40.57 10.43
CA GLN A 317 -6.01 41.15 10.04
C GLN A 317 -5.45 40.55 8.75
N ALA A 318 -5.08 41.40 7.80
CA ALA A 318 -4.49 41.03 6.53
C ALA A 318 -3.23 41.85 6.25
N GLN A 319 -2.24 41.25 5.57
CA GLN A 319 -1.12 42.03 5.03
C GLN A 319 -1.49 42.71 3.71
N GLY A 320 -2.43 42.14 2.93
CA GLY A 320 -3.03 42.79 1.76
C GLY A 320 -4.31 43.54 2.11
N ASP A 321 -5.18 43.71 1.11
CA ASP A 321 -6.45 44.42 1.24
C ASP A 321 -7.49 43.65 2.04
N ILE A 322 -8.42 44.38 2.66
CA ILE A 322 -9.60 43.82 3.32
C ILE A 322 -10.86 44.41 2.68
N ASP A 323 -11.62 43.55 2.00
CA ASP A 323 -12.90 43.91 1.37
C ASP A 323 -14.06 43.26 2.14
N ILE A 324 -14.98 44.07 2.67
CA ILE A 324 -16.15 43.62 3.42
C ILE A 324 -17.41 44.08 2.68
N GLY A 325 -18.20 43.14 2.19
CA GLY A 325 -19.36 43.40 1.34
C GLY A 325 -20.52 44.07 2.07
N LYS A 326 -20.60 43.93 3.41
CA LYS A 326 -21.60 44.60 4.25
C LYS A 326 -20.93 45.57 5.24
N GLY A 327 -21.12 45.37 6.54
CA GLY A 327 -20.71 46.31 7.57
C GLY A 327 -19.80 45.71 8.63
N ILE A 328 -19.06 46.59 9.30
CA ILE A 328 -18.20 46.28 10.44
C ILE A 328 -18.91 46.78 11.70
N ILE A 329 -19.21 45.89 12.64
CA ILE A 329 -20.05 46.20 13.80
C ILE A 329 -19.33 45.78 15.08
N GLY A 330 -18.95 46.75 15.91
CA GLY A 330 -18.48 46.53 17.26
C GLY A 330 -19.60 46.75 18.28
N HIS A 331 -19.34 46.34 19.53
CA HIS A 331 -20.20 46.67 20.66
C HIS A 331 -19.89 48.07 21.18
N THR A 332 -20.90 48.74 21.72
CA THR A 332 -20.70 50.00 22.44
C THR A 332 -19.87 49.73 23.68
N VAL A 333 -18.69 50.34 23.72
CA VAL A 333 -17.77 50.35 24.87
C VAL A 333 -17.64 51.77 25.39
N PHE A 334 -17.44 51.92 26.70
CA PHE A 334 -17.14 53.21 27.33
C PHE A 334 -15.79 53.75 26.82
N ASP A 335 -15.58 55.07 26.88
CA ASP A 335 -14.47 55.76 26.20
C ASP A 335 -13.05 55.26 26.55
N ASP A 336 -12.86 54.57 27.69
CA ASP A 336 -11.57 54.00 28.13
C ASP A 336 -11.39 52.50 27.81
N GLU A 337 -12.36 51.83 27.20
CA GLU A 337 -12.27 50.39 26.87
C GLU A 337 -11.88 50.15 25.40
N PRO A 338 -11.07 49.11 25.13
CA PRO A 338 -10.69 48.76 23.76
C PRO A 338 -11.92 48.34 22.94
N LYS A 339 -11.98 48.80 21.68
CA LYS A 339 -13.05 48.42 20.74
C LYS A 339 -13.06 46.91 20.54
N THR A 340 -14.26 46.31 20.51
CA THR A 340 -14.42 44.85 20.41
C THR A 340 -14.20 44.32 18.99
N CYS A 341 -14.32 45.18 17.98
CA CYS A 341 -14.09 44.85 16.58
C CYS A 341 -12.84 45.57 16.08
N ILE A 342 -11.88 44.80 15.58
CA ILE A 342 -10.57 45.28 15.14
C ILE A 342 -10.33 44.79 13.72
N VAL A 343 -10.13 45.72 12.79
CA VAL A 343 -9.84 45.40 11.39
C VAL A 343 -8.54 46.10 10.98
N LYS A 344 -7.50 45.32 10.65
CA LYS A 344 -6.16 45.83 10.32
C LYS A 344 -5.67 45.30 8.98
N SER A 345 -5.41 46.19 8.04
CA SER A 345 -4.90 45.88 6.70
C SER A 345 -3.54 46.53 6.47
N GLY A 346 -2.61 45.77 5.88
CA GLY A 346 -1.38 46.31 5.31
C GLY A 346 -1.57 47.00 3.94
N GLY A 347 -2.78 46.95 3.37
CA GLY A 347 -3.22 47.68 2.19
C GLY A 347 -4.39 48.61 2.54
N SER A 348 -5.48 48.49 1.79
CA SER A 348 -6.72 49.27 1.97
C SER A 348 -7.84 48.47 2.65
N ILE A 349 -8.76 49.16 3.33
CA ILE A 349 -10.00 48.58 3.88
C ILE A 349 -11.20 49.14 3.13
N ARG A 350 -12.09 48.27 2.63
CA ARG A 350 -13.38 48.66 2.04
C ARG A 350 -14.53 48.02 2.79
N ALA A 351 -15.55 48.81 3.12
CA ALA A 351 -16.82 48.31 3.64
C ALA A 351 -17.99 49.24 3.26
N ASN A 352 -19.24 48.80 3.46
CA ASN A 352 -20.38 49.70 3.31
C ASN A 352 -20.47 50.66 4.49
N TYR A 353 -20.28 50.16 5.71
CA TYR A 353 -20.30 50.99 6.90
C TYR A 353 -19.50 50.37 8.04
N ALA A 354 -19.13 51.21 9.01
CA ALA A 354 -18.46 50.76 10.21
C ALA A 354 -19.05 51.45 11.46
N GLN A 355 -19.20 50.71 12.55
CA GLN A 355 -19.72 51.23 13.81
C GLN A 355 -18.94 50.67 15.00
N PHE A 356 -18.60 51.52 15.97
CA PHE A 356 -17.94 51.15 17.22
C PHE A 356 -16.70 50.25 17.06
N SER A 357 -15.92 50.47 16.00
CA SER A 357 -14.81 49.59 15.59
C SER A 357 -13.47 50.34 15.49
N GLU A 358 -12.37 49.60 15.61
CA GLU A 358 -11.03 50.08 15.28
C GLU A 358 -10.66 49.65 13.86
N LEU A 359 -10.41 50.63 12.98
CA LEU A 359 -10.00 50.41 11.61
C LEU A 359 -8.59 50.96 11.41
N GLN A 360 -7.68 50.11 10.93
CA GLN A 360 -6.32 50.52 10.61
C GLN A 360 -5.91 50.01 9.23
N ALA A 361 -5.62 50.92 8.31
CA ALA A 361 -5.10 50.61 6.98
C ALA A 361 -3.76 51.31 6.75
N SER A 362 -2.84 50.67 6.04
CA SER A 362 -1.62 51.35 5.59
C SER A 362 -1.89 52.33 4.46
N GLU A 363 -2.89 52.06 3.62
CA GLU A 363 -3.29 52.92 2.50
C GLU A 363 -4.62 53.64 2.80
N ASN A 364 -5.70 53.30 2.07
CA ASN A 364 -6.98 54.00 2.13
C ASN A 364 -8.01 53.24 2.98
N ILE A 365 -8.98 53.97 3.52
CA ILE A 365 -10.20 53.40 4.11
C ILE A 365 -11.39 53.96 3.37
N GLU A 366 -12.18 53.08 2.75
CA GLU A 366 -13.36 53.41 1.97
C GLU A 366 -14.62 52.84 2.64
N LEU A 367 -15.55 53.72 3.01
CA LEU A 367 -16.84 53.38 3.62
C LEU A 367 -17.97 53.98 2.76
N ALA A 368 -18.84 53.14 2.20
CA ALA A 368 -19.83 53.61 1.23
C ALA A 368 -20.99 54.44 1.83
N VAL A 369 -21.36 54.23 3.10
CA VAL A 369 -22.59 54.79 3.68
C VAL A 369 -22.30 55.65 4.91
N HIS A 370 -21.76 55.04 5.98
CA HIS A 370 -21.52 55.76 7.23
C HIS A 370 -20.39 55.17 8.06
N SER A 371 -19.78 56.03 8.85
CA SER A 371 -18.79 55.72 9.87
C SER A 371 -19.27 56.32 11.19
N MET A 372 -19.56 55.47 12.19
CA MET A 372 -20.12 55.89 13.47
C MET A 372 -19.26 55.46 14.68
N SER A 373 -18.77 56.41 15.46
CA SER A 373 -18.05 56.16 16.73
C SER A 373 -16.86 55.20 16.58
N ASN A 374 -16.11 55.35 15.49
CA ASN A 374 -14.96 54.51 15.14
C ASN A 374 -13.63 55.16 15.54
N SER A 375 -12.61 54.32 15.70
CA SER A 375 -11.21 54.75 15.79
C SER A 375 -10.54 54.39 14.48
N ILE A 376 -10.27 55.39 13.65
CA ILE A 376 -9.78 55.21 12.28
C ILE A 376 -8.34 55.69 12.17
N ARG A 377 -7.49 54.87 11.57
CA ARG A 377 -6.13 55.22 11.18
C ARG A 377 -5.86 54.77 9.75
N CYS A 378 -5.56 55.70 8.86
CA CYS A 378 -5.13 55.38 7.50
C CYS A 378 -3.92 56.22 7.09
N GLY A 379 -3.03 55.63 6.30
CA GLY A 379 -1.83 56.32 5.81
C GLY A 379 -2.15 57.32 4.70
N ASN A 380 -3.15 57.02 3.87
CA ASN A 380 -3.58 57.85 2.75
C ASN A 380 -4.96 58.46 3.03
N ASP A 381 -5.96 58.17 2.20
CA ASP A 381 -7.24 58.86 2.21
C ASP A 381 -8.31 58.08 3.00
N LEU A 382 -9.15 58.84 3.72
CA LEU A 382 -10.39 58.34 4.31
C LEU A 382 -11.56 58.82 3.46
N ILE A 383 -12.26 57.89 2.83
CA ILE A 383 -13.39 58.16 1.94
C ILE A 383 -14.64 57.57 2.59
N VAL A 384 -15.56 58.41 3.03
CA VAL A 384 -16.88 58.03 3.55
C VAL A 384 -17.93 58.57 2.59
N LEU A 385 -18.09 57.90 1.45
CA LEU A 385 -18.93 58.36 0.35
C LEU A 385 -19.39 57.18 -0.52
N ASP A 386 -20.67 57.16 -0.89
CA ASP A 386 -21.19 56.21 -1.88
C ASP A 386 -20.67 56.54 -3.28
N LYS A 387 -20.67 55.56 -4.19
CA LYS A 387 -20.31 55.73 -5.62
C LYS A 387 -21.08 56.83 -6.33
N ASN A 388 -22.29 57.14 -5.88
CA ASN A 388 -23.13 58.19 -6.45
C ASN A 388 -22.99 59.56 -5.74
N GLU A 389 -22.11 59.66 -4.73
CA GLU A 389 -21.89 60.86 -3.92
C GLU A 389 -23.14 61.39 -3.18
N LYS A 390 -24.14 60.53 -2.95
CA LYS A 390 -25.42 60.92 -2.32
C LYS A 390 -25.49 60.69 -0.81
N GLN A 391 -24.59 59.85 -0.28
CA GLN A 391 -24.60 59.39 1.10
C GLN A 391 -23.15 59.27 1.56
N GLY A 392 -22.89 59.55 2.84
CA GLY A 392 -21.53 59.57 3.35
C GLY A 392 -21.41 60.38 4.63
N THR A 393 -21.76 59.78 5.77
CA THR A 393 -21.71 60.48 7.07
C THR A 393 -20.58 59.93 7.93
N LEU A 394 -19.66 60.80 8.33
CA LEU A 394 -18.63 60.50 9.33
C LEU A 394 -19.03 61.16 10.65
N SER A 395 -19.36 60.36 11.66
CA SER A 395 -19.86 60.85 12.95
C SER A 395 -19.30 60.08 14.14
N GLY A 396 -18.83 60.80 15.16
CA GLY A 396 -18.35 60.23 16.40
C GLY A 396 -17.01 59.49 16.29
N GLY A 397 -16.17 59.64 17.31
CA GLY A 397 -14.89 58.93 17.42
C GLY A 397 -13.71 59.74 16.92
N THR A 398 -12.63 59.04 16.54
CA THR A 398 -11.35 59.66 16.16
C THR A 398 -10.90 59.19 14.78
N ALA A 399 -10.47 60.10 13.92
CA ALA A 399 -9.91 59.77 12.61
C ALA A 399 -8.54 60.41 12.41
N LYS A 400 -7.49 59.58 12.37
CA LYS A 400 -6.13 60.02 12.01
C LYS A 400 -5.82 59.59 10.59
N VAL A 401 -5.71 60.56 9.71
CA VAL A 401 -5.63 60.36 8.26
C VAL A 401 -4.38 61.07 7.77
N GLY A 402 -3.53 60.38 7.01
CA GLY A 402 -2.30 60.98 6.47
C GLY A 402 -2.54 61.82 5.21
N GLY A 403 -3.56 61.48 4.42
CA GLY A 403 -4.01 62.20 3.23
C GLY A 403 -5.21 63.10 3.51
N LYS A 404 -6.30 62.93 2.75
CA LYS A 404 -7.53 63.74 2.87
C LYS A 404 -8.70 62.92 3.42
N VAL A 405 -9.65 63.64 4.03
CA VAL A 405 -10.96 63.12 4.42
C VAL A 405 -11.99 63.60 3.41
N ILE A 406 -12.74 62.68 2.81
CA ILE A 406 -13.84 62.97 1.89
C ILE A 406 -15.12 62.37 2.47
N CYS A 407 -16.08 63.20 2.82
CA CYS A 407 -17.41 62.78 3.28
C CYS A 407 -18.46 63.81 2.86
N LEU A 408 -19.73 63.40 2.76
CA LEU A 408 -20.84 64.31 2.50
C LEU A 408 -21.20 65.10 3.76
N ASN A 409 -21.30 64.41 4.90
CA ASN A 409 -21.65 64.99 6.19
C ASN A 409 -20.56 64.66 7.22
N LEU A 410 -20.04 65.68 7.88
CA LEU A 410 -19.11 65.55 8.99
C LEU A 410 -19.82 65.94 10.30
N GLY A 411 -20.01 64.96 11.18
CA GLY A 411 -20.76 65.09 12.42
C GLY A 411 -22.27 64.86 12.26
N VAL A 412 -22.96 64.75 13.40
CA VAL A 412 -24.42 64.67 13.51
C VAL A 412 -24.89 65.58 14.66
N GLU A 413 -26.13 66.05 14.59
CA GLU A 413 -26.78 66.77 15.68
C GLU A 413 -27.05 65.80 16.85
N GLY A 414 -26.11 65.72 17.79
CA GLY A 414 -26.26 64.93 19.01
C GLY A 414 -24.92 64.58 19.64
N ASP A 415 -24.29 65.52 20.35
CA ASP A 415 -23.16 65.43 21.31
C ASP A 415 -22.02 64.41 21.09
N ALA A 416 -21.93 63.78 19.93
CA ALA A 416 -20.89 62.82 19.57
C ALA A 416 -19.72 63.59 18.94
N ALA A 417 -18.70 63.88 19.75
CA ALA A 417 -17.48 64.51 19.28
C ALA A 417 -16.84 63.67 18.16
N THR A 418 -16.59 64.31 17.02
CA THR A 418 -15.86 63.75 15.88
C THR A 418 -14.52 64.47 15.83
N THR A 419 -13.43 63.75 16.05
CA THR A 419 -12.10 64.33 16.32
C THR A 419 -11.02 63.84 15.38
#